data_AF-A0A3D5JII9-F1
#
_entry.id   AF-A0A3D5JII9-F1
#
_cell.length_a   1.000
_cell.length_b   1.000
_cell.length_c   1.000
_cell.angle_alpha   90.00
_cell.angle_beta   90.00
_cell.angle_gamma   90.00
#
_symmetry.space_group_name_H-M   'P 1'
#
loop_
_entity.id
_entity.type
_entity.pdbx_description
1 polymer ?
#
loop_
_entity_poly.entity_id
_entity_poly.type
_entity_poly.pdbx_seq_one_letter_code
_entity_poly.pdbx_strand_id
1 'polypeptide(L)' 'RIRRETIAAEDILHDMGAFSIIASDSQAMGRVGEVIIRTWQTAHKMKVQRGRLPEETGDNDNERVKRY' A
#
# COMPACT_ATOMS: atom_id res chain seq x y z
N ARG A 1 -9.18 11.63 16.55
CA ARG A 1 -7.91 11.13 15.94
C ARG A 1 -8.10 10.59 14.52
N ILE A 2 -9.27 10.06 14.15
CA ILE A 2 -9.57 9.61 12.78
C ILE A 2 -9.73 10.83 11.86
N ARG A 3 -8.90 10.90 10.82
CA ARG A 3 -8.88 11.99 9.84
C ARG A 3 -8.74 11.38 8.45
N ARG A 4 -9.67 11.70 7.56
CA ARG A 4 -9.75 11.09 6.23
C ARG A 4 -8.52 11.44 5.38
N GLU A 5 -8.03 12.66 5.54
CA GLU A 5 -6.90 13.22 4.82
C GLU A 5 -5.63 12.43 5.12
N THR A 6 -5.36 12.15 6.40
CA THR A 6 -4.15 11.42 6.79
C THR A 6 -4.23 9.93 6.46
N ILE A 7 -5.43 9.33 6.49
CA ILE A 7 -5.63 7.93 6.05
C ILE A 7 -5.40 7.80 4.55
N ALA A 8 -5.91 8.75 3.75
CA ALA A 8 -5.67 8.74 2.30
C ALA A 8 -4.19 8.99 1.96
N ALA A 9 -3.52 9.85 2.73
CA ALA A 9 -2.09 10.12 2.56
C ALA A 9 -1.22 8.88 2.84
N GLU A 10 -1.59 8.05 3.82
CA GLU A 10 -0.86 6.82 4.16
C GLU A 10 -0.75 5.85 2.97
N ASP A 11 -1.84 5.61 2.23
CA ASP A 11 -1.82 4.77 1.03
C ASP A 11 -0.84 5.31 -0.04
N ILE A 12 -0.84 6.64 -0.23
CA ILE A 12 0.03 7.31 -1.19
C ILE A 12 1.50 7.19 -0.74
N LEU A 13 1.78 7.34 0.56
CA LEU A 13 3.11 7.23 1.11
C LEU A 13 3.67 5.81 1.00
N HIS A 14 2.85 4.77 1.16
CA HIS A 14 3.24 3.40 0.84
C HIS A 14 3.55 3.23 -0.65
N ASP A 15 2.70 3.73 -1.54
CA ASP A 15 2.94 3.61 -3.00
C ASP A 15 4.18 4.38 -3.45
N MET A 16 4.54 5.48 -2.77
CA MET A 16 5.77 6.23 -3.00
C MET A 16 7.02 5.55 -2.42
N GLY A 17 6.87 4.52 -1.58
CA GLY A 17 7.97 3.90 -0.84
C GLY A 17 8.47 4.73 0.35
N ALA A 18 7.74 5.76 0.76
CA ALA A 18 8.07 6.57 1.94
C ALA A 18 7.79 5.82 3.25
N PHE A 19 6.84 4.87 3.23
CA PHE A 19 6.64 3.89 4.30
C PHE A 19 7.08 2.51 3.83
N SER A 20 7.96 1.88 4.61
CA SER A 20 8.64 0.65 4.21
C SER A 20 8.04 -0.63 4.80
N ILE A 21 7.06 -0.52 5.70
CA ILE A 21 6.52 -1.66 6.46
C ILE A 21 5.02 -1.47 6.69
N ILE A 22 4.23 -2.53 6.42
CA ILE A 22 2.85 -2.68 6.86
C ILE A 22 2.82 -3.69 8.02
N ALA A 23 2.15 -3.36 9.12
CA ALA A 23 2.07 -4.19 10.32
C ALA A 23 0.61 -4.42 10.75
N SER A 24 0.37 -5.42 11.61
CA SER A 24 -0.98 -5.86 11.97
C SER A 24 -1.65 -5.07 13.08
N ASP A 25 -0.89 -4.54 14.04
CA ASP A 25 -1.40 -4.07 15.33
C ASP A 25 -2.38 -5.07 15.99
N SER A 26 -1.95 -6.33 16.08
CA SER A 26 -2.81 -7.45 16.45
C SER A 26 -3.49 -7.27 17.81
N GLN A 27 -4.82 -7.42 17.83
CA GLN A 27 -5.67 -7.31 19.03
C GLN A 27 -5.69 -5.92 19.68
N ALA A 28 -5.01 -4.94 19.10
CA ALA A 28 -4.87 -3.59 19.63
C ALA A 28 -5.15 -2.50 18.59
N MET A 29 -5.97 -2.83 17.57
CA MET A 29 -6.64 -1.99 16.54
C MET A 29 -6.55 -2.57 15.12
N GLY A 30 -5.83 -3.68 14.92
CA GLY A 30 -5.78 -4.35 13.63
C GLY A 30 -5.86 -5.87 13.69
N ARG A 31 -5.58 -6.50 12.55
CA ARG A 31 -5.97 -7.89 12.24
C ARG A 31 -4.74 -8.70 11.81
N VAL A 32 -4.33 -9.66 12.63
CA VAL A 32 -3.11 -10.46 12.43
C VAL A 32 -3.12 -11.28 11.12
N GLY A 33 -4.28 -11.85 10.76
CA GLY A 33 -4.43 -12.66 9.56
C GLY A 33 -4.55 -11.85 8.26
N GLU A 34 -4.54 -10.51 8.32
CA GLU A 34 -4.81 -9.66 7.17
C GLU A 34 -3.60 -8.84 6.68
N VAL A 35 -2.41 -8.99 7.26
CA VAL A 35 -1.24 -8.20 6.86
C VAL A 35 -0.98 -8.34 5.35
N ILE A 36 -0.81 -9.58 4.88
CA ILE A 36 -0.48 -9.86 3.47
C ILE A 36 -1.61 -9.43 2.53
N ILE A 37 -2.87 -9.74 2.85
CA ILE A 37 -3.99 -9.38 1.96
C ILE A 37 -4.19 -7.86 1.89
N ARG A 38 -3.98 -7.13 3.00
CA ARG A 38 -4.10 -5.67 3.03
C ARG A 38 -2.99 -5.00 2.23
N THR A 39 -1.76 -5.51 2.31
CA THR A 39 -0.64 -5.08 1.45
C THR A 39 -1.04 -5.13 -0.03
N TRP A 40 -1.57 -6.26 -0.50
CA TRP A 40 -1.98 -6.39 -1.91
C TRP A 40 -3.21 -5.56 -2.28
N GLN A 41 -4.16 -5.37 -1.34
CA GLN A 41 -5.30 -4.49 -1.56
C GLN A 41 -4.88 -3.03 -1.74
N THR A 42 -3.91 -2.55 -0.95
CA THR A 42 -3.36 -1.19 -1.11
C THR A 42 -2.62 -1.05 -2.43
N ALA A 43 -1.75 -2.01 -2.79
CA ALA A 43 -1.05 -2.02 -4.07
C ALA A 43 -2.04 -1.96 -5.26
N HIS A 44 -3.09 -2.79 -5.23
CA HIS A 44 -4.12 -2.79 -6.26
C HIS A 44 -4.89 -1.46 -6.31
N LYS A 45 -5.30 -0.93 -5.16
CA LYS A 45 -5.99 0.37 -5.08
C LYS A 45 -5.15 1.49 -5.69
N MET A 46 -3.86 1.53 -5.39
CA MET A 46 -2.95 2.55 -5.90
C MET A 46 -2.71 2.41 -7.40
N LYS A 47 -2.65 1.18 -7.92
CA LYS A 47 -2.67 0.96 -9.38
C LYS A 47 -3.91 1.54 -10.04
N VAL A 48 -5.09 1.25 -9.51
CA VAL A 48 -6.36 1.74 -10.08
C VAL A 48 -6.46 3.27 -10.03
N GLN A 49 -6.00 3.91 -8.96
CA GLN A 49 -6.16 5.35 -8.75
C GLN A 49 -5.04 6.21 -9.33
N ARG A 50 -3.78 5.74 -9.27
CA ARG A 50 -2.60 6.51 -9.67
C ARG A 50 -1.92 5.96 -10.92
N GLY A 51 -2.37 4.82 -11.41
CA GLY A 51 -1.83 4.19 -12.59
C GLY A 51 -0.47 3.54 -12.33
N ARG A 52 0.34 3.53 -13.37
CA ARG A 52 1.63 2.84 -13.42
C ARG A 52 2.71 3.64 -12.68
N LEU A 53 3.61 2.95 -11.98
CA LEU A 53 4.76 3.60 -11.36
C LEU A 53 5.78 4.05 -12.44
N PRO A 54 6.52 5.16 -12.21
CA PRO A 54 7.51 5.66 -13.15
C PRO A 54 8.66 4.69 -13.44
N GLU A 55 8.99 3.82 -12.48
CA GLU A 55 10.12 2.89 -12.59
C GLU A 55 9.80 1.62 -13.40
N GLU A 56 8.53 1.41 -13.76
CA GLU A 56 8.09 0.18 -14.40
C GLU A 56 8.52 0.11 -15.87
N THR A 57 8.94 -1.08 -16.32
CA THR A 57 9.36 -1.35 -17.71
C THR A 57 8.55 -2.50 -18.31
N GLY A 58 8.24 -2.47 -19.61
CA GLY A 58 7.47 -3.53 -20.30
C GLY A 58 5.96 -3.47 -20.05
N ASP A 59 5.27 -4.61 -19.99
CA ASP A 59 3.84 -4.69 -19.66
C ASP A 59 3.63 -5.51 -18.37
N ASN A 60 4.03 -4.93 -17.24
CA ASN A 60 3.95 -5.56 -15.91
C ASN A 60 3.91 -4.48 -14.80
N ASP A 61 3.69 -4.94 -13.56
CA ASP A 61 3.71 -4.14 -12.33
C ASP A 61 4.79 -4.62 -11.35
N ASN A 62 5.93 -5.10 -11.86
CA ASN A 62 6.93 -5.77 -11.05
C ASN A 62 7.54 -4.84 -9.99
N GLU A 63 7.75 -3.56 -10.32
CA GLU A 63 8.33 -2.61 -9.36
C GLU A 63 7.35 -2.29 -8.23
N ARG A 64 6.05 -2.18 -8.53
CA ARG A 64 5.03 -2.06 -7.48
C ARG A 64 4.96 -3.33 -6.64
N VAL A 65 4.97 -4.51 -7.26
CA VAL A 65 4.87 -5.79 -6.53
C VAL A 65 6.08 -6.05 -5.62
N LYS A 66 7.28 -5.61 -6.01
CA LYS A 66 8.48 -5.72 -5.15
C LYS A 66 8.50 -4.69 -4.01
N ARG A 67 7.84 -3.54 -4.19
CA ARG A 67 7.80 -2.45 -3.20
C ARG A 67 6.88 -2.76 -2.02
N TYR A 68 5.79 -3.48 -2.28
CA TYR A 68 4.78 -3.90 -1.29
C TYR A 68 5.13 -5.27 -0.71
#